data_AF-A0A242N483-F1
#
_entry.id   AF-A0A242N483-F1
#
_cell.length_a   1.000
_cell.length_b   1.000
_cell.length_c   1.000
_cell.angle_alpha   90.00
_cell.angle_beta   90.00
_cell.angle_gamma   90.00
#
_symmetry.space_group_name_H-M   'P 1'
#
loop_
_entity.id
_entity.type
_entity.pdbx_description
1 polymer ?
#
loop_
_entity_poly.entity_id
_entity_poly.type
_entity_poly.pdbx_seq_one_letter_code
_entity_poly.pdbx_strand_id
1 'polypeptide(L)'
;MSLQYHIALEALRLSRGYASAAQSLAEVMITVFFLVDAGYGEISREMFSATEVVIAECFEKGRGQNEWSLDVHGYEAFAALVNLHDQQLRRAPLTEILRAKDRLQAFMDGKKI
;
A
#
# COMPACT_ATOMS: atom_id res chain seq x y z
N MET A 1 1.31 -12.63 0.29
CA MET A 1 1.07 -11.54 1.25
C MET A 1 -0.22 -10.75 0.98
N SER A 2 -0.87 -10.94 -0.17
CA SER A 2 -2.16 -10.30 -0.50
C SER A 2 -3.22 -10.28 0.63
N LEU A 3 -3.46 -11.42 1.29
CA LEU A 3 -4.47 -11.51 2.34
C LEU A 3 -4.26 -10.52 3.50
N GLN A 4 -3.01 -10.29 3.91
CA GLN A 4 -2.70 -9.33 4.97
C GLN A 4 -3.09 -7.90 4.56
N TYR A 5 -2.89 -7.54 3.29
CA TYR A 5 -3.26 -6.22 2.77
C TYR A 5 -4.78 -6.04 2.72
N HIS A 6 -5.53 -7.08 2.32
CA HIS A 6 -6.99 -7.06 2.37
C HIS A 6 -7.52 -6.92 3.82
N ILE A 7 -6.92 -7.60 4.79
CA ILE A 7 -7.30 -7.48 6.20
C ILE A 7 -6.99 -6.07 6.74
N ALA A 8 -5.82 -5.52 6.42
CA ALA A 8 -5.43 -4.18 6.83
C ALA A 8 -6.35 -3.11 6.24
N LEU A 9 -6.70 -3.25 4.95
CA LEU A 9 -7.63 -2.38 4.26
C LEU A 9 -9.02 -2.39 4.92
N GLU A 10 -9.54 -3.59 5.22
CA GLU A 10 -10.84 -3.74 5.86
C GLU A 10 -10.85 -3.20 7.30
N ALA A 11 -9.76 -3.39 8.05
CA ALA A 11 -9.63 -2.82 9.39
C ALA A 11 -9.70 -1.28 9.36
N LEU A 12 -9.02 -0.64 8.40
CA LEU A 12 -9.05 0.81 8.22
C LEU A 12 -10.42 1.32 7.72
N ARG A 13 -11.10 0.57 6.85
CA ARG A 13 -12.48 0.90 6.41
C ARG A 13 -13.47 0.92 7.56
N LEU A 14 -13.33 0.01 8.52
CA LEU A 14 -14.22 -0.12 9.67
C LEU A 14 -13.85 0.79 10.85
N SER A 15 -12.89 1.72 10.66
CA SER A 15 -12.30 2.55 11.73
C SER A 15 -11.79 1.74 12.92
N ARG A 16 -11.36 0.50 12.66
CA ARG A 16 -10.69 -0.42 13.61
C ARG A 16 -9.23 -0.62 13.21
N GLY A 17 -8.68 0.34 12.46
CA GLY A 17 -7.30 0.32 12.03
C GLY A 17 -6.34 0.50 13.20
N TYR A 18 -5.07 0.29 12.90
CA TYR A 18 -3.96 0.47 13.81
C TYR A 18 -2.72 0.79 12.99
N ALA A 19 -1.66 1.29 13.63
CA ALA A 19 -0.46 1.77 12.93
C ALA A 19 0.11 0.76 11.93
N SER A 20 0.19 -0.54 12.29
CA SER A 20 0.71 -1.56 11.37
C SER A 20 -0.26 -1.94 10.23
N ALA A 21 -1.56 -1.66 10.35
CA ALA A 21 -2.49 -1.76 9.22
C ALA A 21 -2.21 -0.66 8.17
N ALA A 22 -2.05 0.59 8.62
CA ALA A 22 -1.65 1.69 7.74
C ALA A 22 -0.26 1.46 7.13
N GLN A 23 0.69 0.94 7.92
CA GLN A 23 1.99 0.52 7.39
C GLN A 23 1.86 -0.55 6.31
N SER A 24 1.02 -1.56 6.51
CA SER A 24 0.78 -2.61 5.52
C SER A 24 0.24 -2.03 4.20
N LEU A 25 -0.61 -0.99 4.26
CA LEU A 25 -1.08 -0.28 3.07
C LEU A 25 0.04 0.52 2.37
N ALA A 26 0.90 1.20 3.12
CA ALA A 26 2.06 1.89 2.55
C ALA A 26 3.03 0.90 1.87
N GLU A 27 3.25 -0.27 2.48
CA GLU A 27 4.11 -1.32 1.92
C GLU A 27 3.57 -1.88 0.60
N VAL A 28 2.26 -2.13 0.49
CA VAL A 28 1.67 -2.61 -0.77
C VAL A 28 1.73 -1.53 -1.84
N MET A 29 1.51 -0.25 -1.51
CA MET A 29 1.66 0.87 -2.44
C MET A 29 3.06 0.93 -3.07
N ILE A 30 4.10 0.85 -2.24
CA ILE A 30 5.50 0.85 -2.70
C ILE A 30 5.83 -0.42 -3.48
N THR A 31 5.33 -1.58 -3.04
CA THR A 31 5.53 -2.86 -3.75
C THR A 31 4.91 -2.81 -5.15
N VAL A 32 3.67 -2.30 -5.26
CA VAL A 32 2.97 -2.13 -6.54
C VAL A 32 3.75 -1.21 -7.45
N PHE A 33 4.24 -0.08 -6.93
CA PHE A 33 5.07 0.84 -7.70
C PHE A 33 6.31 0.16 -8.28
N PHE A 34 7.08 -0.59 -7.49
CA PHE A 34 8.26 -1.30 -8.00
C PHE A 34 7.93 -2.38 -9.02
N LEU A 35 6.77 -3.01 -8.91
CA LEU A 35 6.32 -4.00 -9.89
C LEU A 35 5.82 -3.35 -11.18
N VAL A 36 5.16 -2.18 -11.11
CA VAL A 36 4.82 -1.38 -12.30
C VAL A 36 6.10 -0.89 -12.99
N ASP A 37 7.08 -0.40 -12.23
CA ASP A 37 8.41 0.02 -12.73
C ASP A 37 9.13 -1.13 -13.45
N ALA A 38 8.94 -2.37 -13.00
CA ALA A 38 9.44 -3.58 -13.64
C ALA A 38 8.57 -4.10 -14.82
N GLY A 39 7.50 -3.38 -15.19
CA GLY A 39 6.60 -3.70 -16.32
C GLY A 39 5.41 -4.59 -15.98
N TYR A 40 5.12 -4.85 -14.71
CA TYR A 40 4.00 -5.67 -14.27
C TYR A 40 2.82 -4.80 -13.86
N GLY A 41 1.97 -4.48 -14.83
CA GLY A 41 0.77 -3.67 -14.63
C GLY A 41 1.00 -2.18 -14.85
N GLU A 42 -0.08 -1.41 -14.72
CA GLU A 42 -0.09 0.02 -15.00
C GLU A 42 -0.86 0.73 -13.88
N ILE A 43 -0.35 1.88 -13.47
CA ILE A 43 -1.03 2.80 -12.56
C ILE A 43 -0.85 4.21 -13.10
N SER A 44 -1.92 4.99 -13.15
CA SER A 44 -1.80 6.38 -13.55
C SER A 44 -1.08 7.18 -12.46
N ARG A 45 -0.41 8.26 -12.86
CA ARG A 45 0.29 9.13 -11.92
C ARG A 45 -0.70 9.79 -10.94
N GLU A 46 -1.89 10.11 -11.43
CA GLU A 46 -2.99 10.67 -10.66
C GLU A 46 -3.45 9.70 -9.58
N MET A 47 -3.61 8.41 -9.94
CA MET A 47 -4.01 7.38 -8.99
C MET A 47 -2.94 7.13 -7.93
N PHE A 48 -1.66 7.08 -8.35
CA PHE A 48 -0.54 6.94 -7.42
C PHE A 48 -0.47 8.10 -6.43
N SER A 49 -0.56 9.34 -6.94
CA SER A 49 -0.56 10.55 -6.11
C SER A 49 -1.76 10.59 -5.16
N ALA A 50 -2.95 10.16 -5.61
CA ALA A 50 -4.12 10.06 -4.75
C ALA A 50 -3.89 9.07 -3.60
N THR A 51 -3.31 7.89 -3.87
CA THR A 51 -2.98 6.92 -2.81
C THR A 51 -1.92 7.44 -1.84
N GLU A 52 -0.95 8.24 -2.30
CA GLU A 52 0.05 8.89 -1.44
C GLU A 52 -0.59 9.89 -0.47
N VAL A 53 -1.51 10.73 -0.97
CA VAL A 53 -2.22 11.70 -0.13
C VAL A 53 -3.07 10.99 0.92
N VAL A 54 -3.85 10.00 0.50
CA VAL A 54 -4.73 9.22 1.39
C VAL A 54 -3.94 8.56 2.53
N ILE A 55 -2.82 7.92 2.22
CA ILE A 55 -2.03 7.25 3.26
C ILE A 55 -1.31 8.24 4.18
N ALA A 56 -0.87 9.39 3.66
CA ALA A 56 -0.29 10.45 4.46
C ALA A 56 -1.30 11.01 5.47
N GLU A 57 -2.53 11.32 5.03
CA GLU A 57 -3.61 11.79 5.90
C GLU A 57 -3.97 10.75 6.97
N CYS A 58 -4.00 9.46 6.60
CA CYS A 58 -4.22 8.37 7.55
C CYS A 58 -3.14 8.34 8.65
N PHE A 59 -1.86 8.52 8.28
CA PHE A 59 -0.78 8.62 9.26
C PHE A 59 -0.85 9.88 10.12
N GLU A 60 -1.24 11.02 9.56
CA GLU A 60 -1.40 12.27 10.32
C GLU A 60 -2.51 12.15 11.36
N LYS A 61 -3.69 11.64 10.97
CA LYS A 61 -4.81 11.35 11.89
C LYS A 61 -4.41 10.32 12.95
N GLY A 62 -3.74 9.23 12.54
CA GLY A 62 -3.29 8.18 13.45
C GLY A 62 -2.29 8.69 14.50
N ARG A 63 -1.38 9.60 14.13
CA ARG A 63 -0.41 10.19 15.06
C ARG A 63 -1.01 11.27 15.95
N GLY A 64 -1.91 12.10 15.42
CA GLY A 64 -2.47 13.23 16.15
C GLY A 64 -3.64 12.85 17.06
N GLN A 65 -4.46 11.89 16.63
CA GLN A 65 -5.77 11.59 17.24
C GLN A 65 -5.92 10.12 17.63
N ASN A 66 -4.92 9.27 17.33
CA ASN A 66 -5.00 7.82 17.47
C ASN A 66 -6.18 7.20 16.69
N GLU A 67 -6.60 7.87 15.62
CA GLU A 67 -7.64 7.39 14.72
C GLU A 67 -7.00 6.86 13.43
N TRP A 68 -7.22 5.58 13.16
CA TRP A 68 -6.70 4.88 12.00
C TRP A 68 -7.87 4.46 11.12
N SER A 69 -8.20 5.29 10.15
CA SER A 69 -9.33 5.09 9.26
C SER A 69 -9.02 5.54 7.84
N LEU A 70 -9.75 4.99 6.88
CA LEU A 70 -9.85 5.50 5.53
C LEU A 70 -11.30 5.92 5.28
N ASP A 71 -11.49 7.04 4.59
CA ASP A 71 -12.79 7.38 4.06
C ASP A 71 -13.12 6.52 2.82
N VAL A 72 -14.31 6.72 2.25
CA VAL A 72 -14.79 5.93 1.11
C VAL A 72 -13.84 6.03 -0.09
N HIS A 73 -13.35 7.24 -0.39
CA HIS A 73 -12.45 7.46 -1.52
C HIS A 73 -11.06 6.83 -1.29
N GLY A 74 -10.54 6.95 -0.08
CA GLY A 74 -9.29 6.31 0.32
C GLY A 74 -9.37 4.79 0.27
N TYR A 75 -10.49 4.22 0.73
CA TYR A 75 -10.75 2.79 0.62
C TYR A 75 -10.81 2.33 -0.84
N GLU A 76 -11.54 3.04 -1.72
CA GLU A 76 -11.65 2.69 -3.14
C GLU A 76 -10.29 2.73 -3.85
N ALA A 77 -9.49 3.76 -3.58
CA ALA A 77 -8.15 3.90 -4.13
C ALA A 77 -7.23 2.73 -3.71
N PHE A 78 -7.23 2.38 -2.42
CA PHE A 78 -6.43 1.26 -1.93
C PHE A 78 -6.98 -0.11 -2.34
N ALA A 79 -8.30 -0.28 -2.47
CA ALA A 79 -8.89 -1.51 -2.99
C ALA A 79 -8.42 -1.78 -4.42
N ALA A 80 -8.41 -0.75 -5.26
CA ALA A 80 -7.88 -0.87 -6.62
C ALA A 80 -6.38 -1.20 -6.63
N LEU A 81 -5.60 -0.62 -5.71
CA LEU A 81 -4.17 -0.90 -5.59
C LEU A 81 -3.88 -2.33 -5.12
N VAL A 82 -4.63 -2.83 -4.13
CA VAL A 82 -4.51 -4.22 -3.67
C VAL A 82 -4.96 -5.20 -4.77
N ASN A 83 -6.00 -4.87 -5.53
CA ASN A 83 -6.41 -5.67 -6.69
C ASN A 83 -5.34 -5.69 -7.79
N LEU A 84 -4.66 -4.57 -8.04
CA LEU A 84 -3.53 -4.51 -8.96
C LEU A 84 -2.38 -5.38 -8.46
N HIS A 85 -2.08 -5.34 -7.16
CA HIS A 85 -1.08 -6.22 -6.56
C HIS A 85 -1.41 -7.71 -6.77
N ASP A 86 -2.68 -8.10 -6.61
CA ASP A 86 -3.12 -9.48 -6.85
C ASP A 86 -2.92 -9.92 -8.30
N GLN A 87 -3.15 -9.00 -9.25
CA GLN A 87 -2.88 -9.26 -10.66
C GLN A 87 -1.38 -9.38 -10.93
N GLN A 88 -0.56 -8.53 -10.31
CA GLN A 88 0.90 -8.59 -10.40
C GLN A 88 1.43 -9.93 -9.88
N LEU A 89 0.95 -10.41 -8.73
CA LEU A 89 1.36 -11.70 -8.16
C LEU A 89 1.04 -12.89 -9.06
N ARG A 90 0.01 -12.79 -9.91
CA ARG A 90 -0.35 -13.84 -10.88
C ARG A 90 0.53 -13.83 -12.13
N ARG A 91 1.18 -12.71 -12.46
CA ARG A 91 1.88 -12.50 -13.74
C ARG A 91 3.40 -12.34 -13.58
N ALA A 92 3.84 -11.76 -12.47
CA ALA A 92 5.24 -11.47 -12.22
C ALA A 92 6.01 -12.74 -11.86
N PRO A 93 7.21 -12.96 -12.43
CA PRO A 93 8.13 -13.98 -11.97
C PRO A 93 8.49 -13.77 -10.50
N LEU A 94 8.73 -14.87 -9.77
CA LEU A 94 9.13 -14.82 -8.37
C LEU A 94 10.36 -13.94 -8.13
N THR A 95 11.31 -13.92 -9.08
CA THR A 95 12.51 -13.08 -9.00
C THR A 95 12.21 -11.58 -8.92
N GLU A 96 11.21 -11.11 -9.67
CA GLU A 96 10.81 -9.70 -9.65
C GLU A 96 10.03 -9.36 -8.38
N ILE A 97 9.23 -10.30 -7.87
CA ILE A 97 8.56 -10.17 -6.58
C ILE A 97 9.58 -10.04 -5.44
N LEU A 98 10.62 -10.89 -5.44
CA LEU A 98 11.69 -10.82 -4.43
C LEU A 98 12.47 -9.51 -4.53
N ARG A 99 12.84 -9.08 -5.75
CA ARG A 99 13.50 -7.77 -5.95
C ARG A 99 12.65 -6.60 -5.46
N ALA A 100 11.35 -6.61 -5.72
CA ALA A 100 10.45 -5.57 -5.21
C ALA A 100 10.42 -5.57 -3.67
N LYS A 101 10.47 -6.74 -3.02
CA LYS A 101 10.57 -6.86 -1.56
C LYS A 101 11.91 -6.38 -1.01
N ASP A 102 13.02 -6.69 -1.67
CA ASP A 102 14.34 -6.19 -1.28
C ASP A 102 14.41 -4.66 -1.39
N ARG A 103 13.87 -4.08 -2.47
CA ARG A 103 13.76 -2.62 -2.65
C ARG A 103 12.88 -1.98 -1.57
N LEU A 104 11.76 -2.61 -1.22
CA LEU A 104 10.89 -2.16 -0.13
C LEU A 104 11.65 -2.15 1.20
N GLN A 105 12.37 -3.24 1.52
CA GLN A 105 13.14 -3.34 2.75
C GLN A 105 14.23 -2.25 2.82
N ALA A 106 14.98 -2.05 1.74
CA ALA A 106 15.98 -0.98 1.64
C ALA A 106 15.35 0.41 1.81
N PHE A 107 14.15 0.63 1.26
CA PHE A 107 13.41 1.89 1.46
C PHE A 107 12.98 2.09 2.92
N MET A 108 12.51 1.03 3.60
CA MET A 108 12.14 1.10 5.01
C MET A 108 13.36 1.33 5.92
N ASP A 109 14.50 0.69 5.62
CA ASP A 109 15.74 0.86 6.37
C ASP A 109 16.37 2.25 6.16
N GLY A 110 16.27 2.80 4.95
CA GLY A 110 16.66 4.18 4.65
C GLY A 110 15.75 5.24 5.28
N LYS A 111 14.57 4.86 5.77
CA LYS A 111 13.62 5.75 6.47
C LYS A 111 13.89 5.83 7.99
N LYS A 112 14.93 5.16 8.50
CA LYS A 112 15.49 5.47 9.83
C LYS A 112 16.18 6.83 9.79
N ILE A 113 15.39 7.90 9.98
CA ILE A 113 15.87 9.23 10.35
C ILE A 113 15.52 9.44 11.82
#